data_AF-A0A352VY47-F1
#
_entry.id   AF-A0A352VY47-F1
#
_cell.length_a   1.000
_cell.length_b   1.000
_cell.length_c   1.000
_cell.angle_alpha   90.00
_cell.angle_beta   90.00
_cell.angle_gamma   90.00
#
_symmetry.space_group_name_H-M   'P 1'
#
loop_
_entity.id
_entity.type
_entity.pdbx_description
1 polymer ?
#
loop_
_entity_poly.entity_id
_entity_poly.type
_entity_poly.pdbx_seq_one_letter_code
_entity_poly.pdbx_strand_id
1 'polypeptide(L)'
;MKCRKTVKLLSMYIDHELSGIEKSEVENHLLKCRNCSLELDLLKKLHNRMISIDIPEPGPFFEQNLFSKIKNLKTHSVFELIINYTNSLFTRPVWIPAGTAAVLLAVILFYSGSFVYALSGKNTQIQNEIKKAVIQKYLKNSNIINIITLTELCSDCGKTLCACSRSINKHEECTCGKCSLNHKKE
;
A
#
# COMPACT_ATOMS: atom_id res chain seq x y z
N MET A 1 12.55 -38.75 2.64
CA MET A 1 13.34 -37.57 3.08
C MET A 1 14.82 -37.71 2.68
N LYS A 2 15.53 -36.60 2.44
CA LYS A 2 16.97 -36.55 2.11
C LYS A 2 17.83 -36.45 3.39
N CYS A 3 19.02 -37.07 3.41
CA CYS A 3 19.91 -37.10 4.60
C CYS A 3 20.19 -35.71 5.17
N ARG A 4 20.49 -34.72 4.33
CA ARG A 4 20.75 -33.33 4.78
C ARG A 4 19.59 -32.73 5.58
N LYS A 5 18.33 -33.08 5.23
CA LYS A 5 17.16 -32.63 5.98
C LYS A 5 17.04 -33.42 7.29
N THR A 6 17.22 -34.74 7.26
CA THR A 6 17.21 -35.60 8.44
C THR A 6 18.18 -35.10 9.51
N VAL A 7 19.45 -34.86 9.14
CA VAL A 7 20.52 -34.45 10.05
C VAL A 7 20.15 -33.16 10.80
N LYS A 8 19.58 -32.18 10.10
CA LYS A 8 19.11 -30.93 10.71
C LYS A 8 17.99 -31.13 11.73
N LEU A 9 17.17 -32.16 11.54
CA LEU A 9 16.03 -32.46 12.40
C LEU A 9 16.40 -33.39 13.58
N LEU A 10 17.62 -33.94 13.63
CA LEU A 10 18.00 -34.90 14.68
C LEU A 10 18.00 -34.27 16.09
N SER A 11 18.40 -33.00 16.24
CA SER A 11 18.35 -32.32 17.56
C SER A 11 16.92 -32.22 18.05
N MET A 12 16.03 -31.65 17.24
CA MET A 12 14.60 -31.53 17.56
C MET A 12 13.94 -32.90 17.77
N TYR A 13 14.43 -33.95 17.09
CA TYR A 13 13.97 -35.32 17.33
C TYR A 13 14.35 -35.83 18.73
N ILE A 14 15.57 -35.55 19.19
CA ILE A 14 16.05 -35.88 20.54
C ILE A 14 15.24 -35.11 21.59
N ASP A 15 15.00 -33.82 21.35
CA ASP A 15 14.25 -32.92 22.25
C ASP A 15 12.72 -33.14 22.20
N HIS A 16 12.25 -34.06 21.35
CA HIS A 16 10.83 -34.38 21.13
C HIS A 16 9.98 -33.21 20.62
N GLU A 17 10.59 -32.29 19.86
CA GLU A 17 9.95 -31.08 19.32
C GLU A 17 9.43 -31.22 17.88
N LEU A 18 9.59 -32.38 17.25
CA LEU A 18 9.11 -32.60 15.88
C LEU A 18 7.59 -32.83 15.83
N SER A 19 6.95 -32.28 14.80
CA SER A 19 5.55 -32.58 14.49
C SER A 19 5.37 -34.07 14.11
N GLY A 20 4.17 -34.62 14.28
CA GLY A 20 3.92 -36.05 14.06
C GLY A 20 4.28 -36.55 12.64
N ILE A 21 4.05 -35.72 11.62
CA ILE A 21 4.41 -36.02 10.23
C ILE A 21 5.93 -36.04 10.06
N GLU A 22 6.62 -35.00 10.53
CA GLU A 22 8.08 -34.89 10.41
C GLU A 22 8.80 -35.97 11.21
N LYS A 23 8.29 -36.30 12.40
CA LYS A 23 8.80 -37.40 13.21
C LYS A 23 8.73 -38.72 12.45
N SER A 24 7.58 -39.02 11.84
CA SER A 24 7.42 -40.24 11.02
C SER A 24 8.35 -40.23 9.80
N GLU A 25 8.53 -39.09 9.12
CA GLU A 25 9.49 -38.99 8.00
C GLU A 25 10.94 -39.26 8.44
N VAL A 26 11.33 -38.73 9.61
CA VAL A 26 12.65 -38.93 10.22
C VAL A 26 12.85 -40.40 10.59
N GLU A 27 11.90 -41.01 11.31
CA GLU A 27 11.96 -42.41 11.73
C GLU A 27 12.05 -43.36 10.53
N ASN A 28 11.21 -43.14 9.52
CA ASN A 28 11.26 -43.91 8.27
C ASN A 28 12.60 -43.77 7.53
N HIS A 29 13.25 -42.61 7.63
CA HIS A 29 14.57 -42.41 7.03
C HIS A 29 15.67 -43.10 7.84
N LEU A 30 15.62 -43.03 9.17
CA LEU A 30 16.58 -43.69 10.07
C LEU A 30 16.56 -45.22 9.90
N LEU A 31 15.40 -45.82 9.66
CA LEU A 31 15.30 -47.25 9.35
C LEU A 31 16.03 -47.65 8.06
N LYS A 32 16.16 -46.72 7.10
CA LYS A 32 16.72 -46.99 5.77
C LYS A 32 18.15 -46.48 5.59
N CYS A 33 18.58 -45.49 6.36
CA CYS A 33 19.87 -44.84 6.21
C CYS A 33 20.78 -45.08 7.42
N ARG A 34 21.75 -45.98 7.26
CA ARG A 34 22.74 -46.29 8.30
C ARG A 34 23.53 -45.06 8.77
N ASN A 35 23.90 -44.16 7.86
CA ASN A 35 24.70 -42.98 8.21
C ASN A 35 23.94 -42.03 9.16
N CYS A 36 22.67 -41.73 8.86
CA CYS A 36 21.86 -40.87 9.73
C CYS A 36 21.58 -41.53 11.09
N SER A 37 21.45 -42.86 11.12
CA SER A 37 21.26 -43.59 12.39
C SER A 37 22.51 -43.59 13.26
N LEU A 38 23.70 -43.74 12.66
CA LEU A 38 24.96 -43.59 13.37
C LEU A 38 25.13 -42.17 13.94
N GLU A 39 24.74 -41.16 13.17
CA GLU A 39 24.79 -39.76 13.62
C GLU A 39 23.82 -39.49 14.77
N LEU A 40 22.60 -40.04 14.71
CA LEU A 40 21.66 -39.99 15.82
C LEU A 40 22.22 -40.64 17.10
N ASP A 41 22.86 -41.80 16.98
CA ASP A 41 23.47 -42.49 18.13
C ASP A 41 24.62 -41.68 18.75
N LEU A 42 25.44 -41.01 17.92
CA LEU A 42 26.49 -40.11 18.39
C LEU A 42 25.89 -38.92 19.15
N LEU A 43 24.86 -38.29 18.60
CA LEU A 43 24.17 -37.17 19.25
C LEU A 43 23.51 -37.60 20.57
N LYS A 44 22.86 -38.75 20.62
CA LYS A 44 22.28 -39.30 21.86
C LYS A 44 23.34 -39.55 22.93
N LYS A 45 24.51 -40.10 22.56
CA LYS A 45 25.62 -40.30 23.49
C LYS A 45 26.14 -38.98 24.06
N LEU A 46 26.26 -37.94 23.22
CA LEU A 46 26.67 -36.61 23.67
C LEU A 46 25.61 -35.99 24.60
N HIS A 47 24.35 -36.04 24.21
CA HIS A 47 23.21 -35.55 25.00
C HIS A 47 23.18 -36.20 26.40
N ASN A 48 23.30 -37.53 26.48
CA ASN A 48 23.30 -38.24 27.75
C ASN A 48 24.50 -37.86 28.64
N ARG A 49 25.67 -37.60 28.04
CA ARG A 49 26.83 -37.09 28.79
C ARG A 49 26.59 -35.69 29.34
N MET A 50 25.94 -34.81 28.57
CA MET A 50 25.64 -33.45 29.02
C MET A 50 24.64 -33.46 30.19
N ILE A 51 23.63 -34.33 30.16
CA ILE A 51 22.66 -34.46 31.25
C ILE A 51 23.31 -35.01 32.52
N SER A 52 24.34 -35.85 32.40
CA SER A 52 25.04 -36.42 33.56
C SER A 52 25.97 -35.43 34.28
N ILE A 53 26.10 -34.20 33.79
CA ILE A 53 26.93 -33.17 34.44
C ILE A 53 26.15 -32.64 35.65
N ASP A 54 26.76 -32.72 36.83
CA ASP A 54 26.21 -32.13 38.05
C ASP A 54 26.06 -30.62 37.85
N ILE A 55 24.82 -30.13 38.01
CA ILE A 55 24.51 -28.70 37.98
C ILE A 55 24.62 -28.21 39.42
N PRO A 56 25.57 -27.30 39.74
CA PRO A 56 25.68 -26.79 41.09
C PRO A 56 24.41 -26.04 41.48
N GLU A 57 23.93 -26.26 42.70
CA GLU A 57 22.81 -25.48 43.22
C GLU A 57 23.16 -23.98 43.22
N PRO A 58 22.21 -23.11 42.87
CA PRO A 58 22.44 -21.68 42.91
C PRO A 58 22.73 -21.24 44.35
N GLY A 59 23.65 -20.27 44.50
CA GLY A 59 24.01 -19.74 45.81
C GLY A 59 22.81 -19.13 46.56
N PRO A 60 22.93 -18.94 47.89
CA PRO A 60 21.87 -18.32 48.69
C PRO A 60 21.52 -16.94 48.11
N PHE A 61 20.23 -16.60 48.17
CA PHE A 61 19.66 -15.34 47.66
C PHE A 61 19.67 -15.16 46.13
N PHE A 62 20.06 -16.17 45.33
CA PHE A 62 20.04 -16.08 43.86
C PHE A 62 18.67 -15.70 43.31
N GLU A 63 17.61 -16.36 43.77
CA GLU A 63 16.24 -16.08 43.33
C GLU A 63 15.82 -14.63 43.65
N GLN A 64 16.14 -14.15 44.84
CA GLN A 64 15.79 -12.78 45.26
C GLN A 64 16.52 -11.74 44.40
N ASN A 65 17.80 -11.98 44.11
CA ASN A 65 18.59 -11.13 43.21
C ASN A 65 18.08 -11.20 41.76
N LEU A 66 17.62 -12.37 41.31
CA LEU A 66 17.04 -12.54 39.98
C LEU A 66 15.69 -11.81 39.86
N PHE A 67 14.77 -12.03 40.81
CA PHE A 67 13.45 -11.42 40.80
C PHE A 67 13.49 -9.90 40.97
N SER A 68 14.40 -9.37 41.81
CA SER A 68 14.60 -7.93 41.92
C SER A 68 15.07 -7.29 40.61
N LYS A 69 16.01 -7.94 39.90
CA LYS A 69 16.44 -7.50 38.56
C LYS A 69 15.31 -7.59 37.53
N ILE A 70 14.55 -8.69 37.48
CA ILE A 70 13.42 -8.85 36.55
C ILE A 70 12.34 -7.78 36.81
N LYS A 71 12.05 -7.48 38.08
CA LYS A 71 11.08 -6.44 38.46
C LYS A 71 11.54 -5.06 37.97
N ASN A 72 12.82 -4.72 38.14
CA ASN A 72 13.39 -3.46 37.68
C ASN A 72 13.45 -3.34 36.14
N LEU A 73 13.49 -4.45 35.40
CA LEU A 73 13.41 -4.43 33.95
C LEU A 73 11.99 -4.13 33.44
N LYS A 74 10.95 -4.50 34.19
CA LYS A 74 9.54 -4.25 33.81
C LYS A 74 9.06 -2.83 34.14
N THR A 75 9.80 -2.09 34.97
CA THR A 75 9.41 -0.73 35.42
C THR A 75 9.70 0.37 34.42
N HIS A 76 10.55 0.15 33.41
CA HIS A 76 10.64 1.08 32.28
C HIS A 76 9.57 0.76 31.25
N SER A 77 8.32 0.97 31.65
CA SER A 77 7.22 0.95 30.70
C SER A 77 7.48 2.04 29.65
N VAL A 78 7.36 1.69 28.37
CA VAL A 78 7.36 2.64 27.24
C VAL A 78 6.37 3.80 27.51
N PHE A 79 5.37 3.54 28.35
CA PHE A 79 4.40 4.50 28.87
C PHE A 79 5.04 5.65 29.67
N GLU A 80 6.07 5.43 30.47
CA GLU A 80 6.76 6.52 31.19
C GLU A 80 7.54 7.44 30.24
N LEU A 81 8.15 6.87 29.19
CA LEU A 81 8.78 7.67 28.13
C LEU A 81 7.76 8.51 27.35
N ILE A 82 6.56 7.97 27.10
CA ILE A 82 5.49 8.69 26.39
C ILE A 82 4.90 9.81 27.26
N ILE A 83 4.63 9.55 28.54
CA ILE A 83 4.00 10.55 29.43
C ILE A 83 4.92 11.76 29.67
N ASN A 84 6.22 11.55 29.77
CA ASN A 84 7.15 12.67 29.98
C ASN A 84 7.32 13.53 28.71
N TYR A 85 7.06 12.98 27.51
CA TYR A 85 7.08 13.72 26.25
C TYR A 85 5.79 14.53 26.02
N THR A 86 4.62 14.03 26.42
CA THR A 86 3.32 14.69 26.18
C THR A 86 3.04 15.83 27.16
N ASN A 87 3.55 15.79 28.39
CA ASN A 87 3.39 16.86 29.39
C ASN A 87 4.14 18.17 29.02
N SER A 88 5.14 18.10 28.14
CA SER A 88 5.87 19.27 27.62
C SER A 88 5.03 20.10 26.62
N LEU A 89 4.08 19.47 25.92
CA LEU A 89 3.24 20.15 24.91
C LEU A 89 1.91 20.63 25.48
N PHE A 90 1.42 20.04 26.57
CA PHE A 90 0.10 20.36 27.14
C PHE A 90 0.12 21.57 28.10
N THR A 91 1.29 21.97 28.61
CA THR A 91 1.44 23.08 29.57
C THR A 91 1.65 24.44 28.90
N ARG A 92 1.71 24.50 27.56
CA ARG A 92 1.75 25.77 26.82
C ARG A 92 0.35 26.13 26.30
N PRO A 93 -0.16 27.35 26.54
CA PRO A 93 -1.50 27.74 26.10
C PRO A 93 -1.58 27.79 24.56
N VAL A 94 -2.06 26.70 23.96
CA VAL A 94 -2.21 26.49 22.50
C VAL A 94 -3.25 27.46 21.87
N TRP A 95 -3.92 28.27 22.68
CA TRP A 95 -4.98 29.18 22.25
C TRP A 95 -4.43 30.40 21.50
N ILE A 96 -3.14 30.72 21.68
CA ILE A 96 -2.45 31.86 21.04
C ILE A 96 -2.21 31.61 19.52
N PRO A 97 -1.62 30.47 19.07
CA PRO A 97 -1.36 30.24 17.65
C PRO A 97 -2.61 29.93 16.80
N ALA A 98 -3.68 29.41 17.40
CA ALA A 98 -4.92 29.11 16.67
C ALA A 98 -5.67 30.38 16.24
N GLY A 99 -5.69 31.41 17.10
CA GLY A 99 -6.32 32.69 16.78
C GLY A 99 -5.63 33.43 15.62
N THR A 100 -4.29 33.40 15.58
CA THR A 100 -3.51 34.09 14.54
C THR A 100 -3.73 33.50 13.15
N ALA A 101 -3.87 32.17 13.05
CA ALA A 101 -4.09 31.50 11.75
C ALA A 101 -5.47 31.84 11.16
N ALA A 102 -6.50 31.92 12.00
CA ALA A 102 -7.85 32.26 11.55
C ALA A 102 -7.95 33.70 11.01
N VAL A 103 -7.29 34.66 11.67
CA VAL A 103 -7.26 36.05 11.21
C VAL A 103 -6.52 36.20 9.88
N LEU A 104 -5.37 35.54 9.71
CA LEU A 104 -4.62 35.57 8.45
C LEU A 104 -5.42 34.96 7.29
N LEU A 105 -6.11 33.84 7.52
CA LEU A 105 -6.98 33.23 6.51
C LEU A 105 -8.13 34.16 6.10
N ALA A 106 -8.78 34.82 7.05
CA ALA A 106 -9.85 35.76 6.76
C ALA A 106 -9.37 36.95 5.92
N VAL A 107 -8.18 37.48 6.24
CA VAL A 107 -7.56 38.58 5.48
C VAL A 107 -7.22 38.16 4.04
N ILE A 108 -6.65 36.97 3.86
CA ILE A 108 -6.31 36.44 2.51
C ILE A 108 -7.58 36.24 1.67
N LEU A 109 -8.64 35.69 2.25
CA LEU A 109 -9.91 35.48 1.55
C LEU A 109 -10.57 36.81 1.15
N PHE A 110 -10.47 37.82 2.01
CA PHE A 110 -11.02 39.15 1.72
C PHE A 110 -10.31 39.83 0.53
N TYR A 111 -8.98 39.85 0.53
CA TYR A 111 -8.21 40.47 -0.55
C TYR A 111 -8.27 39.69 -1.87
N SER A 112 -8.27 38.36 -1.82
CA SER A 112 -8.38 37.53 -3.03
C SER A 112 -9.76 37.61 -3.68
N GLY A 113 -10.83 37.68 -2.88
CA GLY A 113 -12.19 37.90 -3.39
C GLY A 113 -12.32 39.21 -4.16
N SER A 114 -11.86 40.34 -3.58
CA SER A 114 -11.90 41.65 -4.24
C SER A 114 -11.14 41.67 -5.58
N PHE A 115 -10.03 40.94 -5.68
CA PHE A 115 -9.24 40.83 -6.91
C PHE A 115 -9.98 40.03 -8.01
N VAL A 116 -10.65 38.93 -7.65
CA VAL A 116 -11.43 38.11 -8.58
C VAL A 116 -12.65 38.85 -9.13
N TYR A 117 -13.35 39.63 -8.29
CA TYR A 117 -14.47 40.46 -8.75
C TYR A 117 -14.02 41.55 -9.74
N ALA A 118 -12.86 42.17 -9.52
CA ALA A 118 -12.32 43.20 -10.42
C ALA A 118 -11.92 42.65 -11.80
N LEU A 119 -11.45 41.40 -11.89
CA LEU A 119 -11.10 40.76 -13.16
C LEU A 119 -12.33 40.24 -13.93
N SER A 120 -13.35 39.72 -13.22
CA SER A 120 -14.58 39.24 -13.86
C SER A 120 -15.38 40.36 -14.55
N GLY A 121 -15.37 41.59 -14.02
CA GLY A 121 -16.09 42.72 -14.62
C GLY A 121 -15.57 43.16 -15.99
N LYS A 122 -14.29 42.93 -16.31
CA LYS A 122 -13.69 43.31 -17.60
C LYS A 122 -13.95 42.28 -18.70
N ASN A 123 -14.11 41.00 -18.36
CA ASN A 123 -14.26 39.92 -19.33
C ASN A 123 -15.66 39.94 -20.00
N THR A 124 -16.70 40.28 -19.27
CA THR A 124 -18.08 40.38 -19.80
C THR A 124 -18.25 41.52 -20.80
N GLN A 125 -17.54 42.65 -20.63
CA GLN A 125 -17.61 43.76 -21.58
C GLN A 125 -16.95 43.41 -22.92
N ILE A 126 -15.79 42.72 -22.88
CA ILE A 126 -15.09 42.28 -24.10
C ILE A 126 -15.90 41.25 -24.87
N GLN A 127 -16.52 40.27 -24.20
CA GLN A 127 -17.35 39.24 -24.84
C GLN A 127 -18.56 39.84 -25.57
N ASN A 128 -19.17 40.89 -25.03
CA ASN A 128 -20.33 41.52 -25.65
C ASN A 128 -19.97 42.33 -26.90
N GLU A 129 -18.81 42.99 -26.90
CA GLU A 129 -18.30 43.69 -28.09
C GLU A 129 -17.87 42.70 -29.19
N ILE A 130 -17.23 41.58 -28.83
CA ILE A 130 -16.89 40.51 -29.79
C ILE A 130 -18.16 39.89 -30.38
N LYS A 131 -19.19 39.57 -29.57
CA LYS A 131 -20.45 39.01 -30.06
C LYS A 131 -21.13 39.93 -31.07
N LYS A 132 -21.18 41.24 -30.80
CA LYS A 132 -21.76 42.22 -31.74
C LYS A 132 -20.97 42.26 -33.05
N ALA A 133 -19.63 42.29 -32.99
CA ALA A 133 -18.78 42.33 -34.18
C ALA A 133 -18.87 41.05 -35.02
N VAL A 134 -18.97 39.88 -34.36
CA VAL A 134 -19.14 38.58 -35.03
C VAL A 134 -20.52 38.51 -35.70
N ILE A 135 -21.61 38.80 -34.98
CA ILE A 135 -22.97 38.73 -35.54
C ILE A 135 -23.12 39.67 -36.74
N GLN A 136 -22.57 40.88 -36.68
CA GLN A 136 -22.62 41.84 -37.78
C GLN A 136 -21.85 41.37 -39.02
N LYS A 137 -20.76 40.61 -38.83
CA LYS A 137 -19.93 40.09 -39.93
C LYS A 137 -20.54 38.85 -40.60
N TYR A 138 -21.19 37.97 -39.83
CA TYR A 138 -21.78 36.74 -40.35
C TYR A 138 -23.19 36.93 -40.93
N LEU A 139 -24.00 37.87 -40.43
CA LEU A 139 -25.32 38.14 -41.02
C LEU A 139 -25.26 38.89 -42.36
N LYS A 140 -24.12 39.51 -42.68
CA LYS A 140 -23.94 40.27 -43.93
C LYS A 140 -23.51 39.40 -45.12
N ASN A 141 -23.15 38.13 -44.91
CA ASN A 141 -22.63 37.24 -45.96
C ASN A 141 -23.14 35.81 -45.81
N SER A 142 -23.75 35.28 -46.90
CA SER A 142 -24.17 33.88 -47.13
C SER A 142 -25.53 33.51 -46.51
N ASN A 143 -26.59 33.13 -47.24
CA ASN A 143 -26.70 32.20 -48.36
C ASN A 143 -25.86 30.93 -48.17
N ILE A 144 -26.51 29.91 -47.60
CA ILE A 144 -26.19 28.48 -47.64
C ILE A 144 -25.19 28.00 -46.57
N ILE A 145 -25.76 27.38 -45.53
CA ILE A 145 -25.11 26.68 -44.42
C ILE A 145 -24.46 25.41 -44.97
N ASN A 146 -23.12 25.35 -44.94
CA ASN A 146 -22.38 24.12 -45.20
C ASN A 146 -22.25 23.35 -43.87
N ILE A 147 -23.17 22.38 -43.67
CA ILE A 147 -23.36 21.51 -42.49
C ILE A 147 -22.08 20.75 -42.07
N ILE A 148 -21.06 20.70 -42.93
CA ILE A 148 -19.80 19.99 -42.69
C ILE A 148 -18.94 20.68 -41.61
N THR A 149 -19.19 21.96 -41.29
CA THR A 149 -18.41 22.68 -40.26
C THR A 149 -18.96 22.57 -38.84
N LEU A 150 -20.10 21.89 -38.63
CA LEU A 150 -20.72 21.69 -37.32
C LEU A 150 -20.30 20.39 -36.61
N THR A 151 -19.56 19.51 -37.29
CA THR A 151 -19.16 18.19 -36.76
C THR A 151 -17.91 18.23 -35.87
N GLU A 152 -17.19 19.36 -35.78
CA GLU A 152 -16.03 19.50 -34.89
C GLU A 152 -16.40 19.87 -33.43
N LEU A 153 -17.68 20.14 -33.12
CA LEU A 153 -18.07 20.62 -31.79
C LEU A 153 -18.60 19.55 -30.81
N CYS A 154 -18.72 18.27 -31.17
CA CYS A 154 -19.24 17.28 -30.21
C CYS A 154 -18.61 15.88 -30.37
N SER A 155 -17.65 15.57 -29.49
CA SER A 155 -16.86 14.33 -29.48
C SER A 155 -17.67 13.03 -29.29
N ASP A 156 -18.95 13.11 -28.94
CA ASP A 156 -19.82 11.95 -28.75
C ASP A 156 -20.72 11.63 -29.96
N CYS A 157 -20.89 12.54 -30.92
CA CYS A 157 -21.61 12.25 -32.17
C CYS A 157 -20.78 11.43 -33.17
N GLY A 158 -19.45 11.35 -33.02
CA GLY A 158 -18.59 10.52 -33.88
C GLY A 158 -18.70 9.01 -33.61
N LYS A 159 -19.07 8.63 -32.38
CA LYS A 159 -19.15 7.21 -31.96
C LYS A 159 -20.39 6.50 -32.51
N THR A 160 -21.51 7.21 -32.66
CA THR A 160 -22.76 6.66 -33.19
C THR A 160 -22.71 6.46 -34.72
N LEU A 161 -21.98 7.29 -35.45
CA LEU A 161 -21.75 7.11 -36.89
C LEU A 161 -20.88 5.87 -37.20
N CYS A 162 -19.88 5.58 -36.36
CA CYS A 162 -19.02 4.40 -36.53
C CYS A 162 -19.79 3.07 -36.31
N ALA A 163 -20.79 3.05 -35.41
CA ALA A 163 -21.64 1.90 -35.17
C ALA A 163 -22.62 1.60 -36.33
N CYS A 164 -23.15 2.65 -36.99
CA CYS A 164 -24.07 2.49 -38.14
C CYS A 164 -23.39 2.04 -39.44
N SER A 165 -22.09 2.31 -39.62
CA SER A 165 -21.38 1.88 -40.83
C SER A 165 -21.05 0.38 -40.87
N ARG A 166 -21.04 -0.29 -39.70
CA ARG A 166 -20.66 -1.70 -39.57
C ARG A 166 -21.80 -2.69 -39.87
N SER A 167 -23.05 -2.23 -39.91
CA SER A 167 -24.22 -3.07 -40.19
C SER A 167 -24.59 -3.15 -41.68
N ILE A 168 -24.01 -2.30 -42.53
CA ILE A 168 -24.41 -2.19 -43.95
C ILE A 168 -23.39 -2.81 -44.92
N ASN A 169 -22.10 -2.89 -44.61
CA ASN A 169 -21.11 -3.49 -45.52
C ASN A 169 -20.21 -4.52 -44.82
N LYS A 170 -20.39 -5.80 -45.18
CA LYS A 170 -19.44 -6.89 -44.95
C LYS A 170 -18.21 -6.62 -45.82
N HIS A 171 -17.02 -6.70 -45.21
CA HIS A 171 -15.68 -6.52 -45.78
C HIS A 171 -15.27 -5.07 -46.07
N GLU A 172 -14.46 -4.50 -45.17
CA GLU A 172 -13.11 -3.94 -45.40
C GLU A 172 -12.65 -3.24 -44.11
N GLU A 173 -11.34 -3.18 -43.89
CA GLU A 173 -10.68 -3.01 -42.58
C GLU A 173 -11.03 -1.71 -41.84
N CYS A 174 -11.32 -1.78 -40.53
CA CYS A 174 -11.44 -0.58 -39.68
C CYS A 174 -10.07 0.03 -39.43
N THR A 175 -9.80 1.19 -40.04
CA THR A 175 -8.60 2.00 -39.84
C THR A 175 -8.56 2.71 -38.47
N CYS A 176 -9.54 2.45 -37.61
CA CYS A 176 -9.69 3.03 -36.28
C CYS A 176 -8.66 2.54 -35.24
N GLY A 177 -7.85 1.52 -35.56
CA GLY A 177 -6.66 1.10 -34.80
C GLY A 177 -6.86 0.64 -33.35
N LYS A 178 -8.11 0.53 -32.85
CA LYS A 178 -8.42 0.23 -31.43
C LYS A 178 -9.44 -0.90 -31.21
N CYS A 179 -9.77 -1.67 -32.25
CA CYS A 179 -10.68 -2.81 -32.12
C CYS A 179 -9.91 -4.13 -31.92
N SER A 180 -9.62 -4.49 -30.68
CA SER A 180 -8.96 -5.76 -30.31
C SER A 180 -9.95 -6.72 -29.66
N LEU A 181 -10.55 -7.66 -30.40
CA LEU A 181 -11.25 -8.80 -29.82
C LEU A 181 -10.96 -10.09 -30.59
N ASN A 182 -10.24 -10.99 -29.90
CA ASN A 182 -9.89 -12.35 -30.29
C ASN A 182 -11.16 -13.21 -30.44
N HIS A 183 -11.39 -13.79 -31.62
CA HIS A 183 -12.29 -14.94 -31.76
C HIS A 183 -11.45 -16.23 -31.80
N LYS A 184 -11.50 -16.99 -30.70
CA LYS A 184 -11.16 -18.42 -30.65
C LYS A 184 -12.30 -19.18 -31.35
N LYS A 185 -11.97 -19.95 -32.38
CA LYS A 185 -12.86 -20.94 -33.01
C LYS A 185 -12.54 -22.31 -32.40
N GLU A 186 -13.55 -22.94 -31.81
CA GLU A 186 -13.88 -24.36 -31.90
C GLU A 186 -15.32 -24.54 -31.39
#